data_AF-Q8I6M9-F1
#
_entry.id   AF-Q8I6M9-F1
#
_cell.length_a   1.000
_cell.length_b   1.000
_cell.length_c   1.000
_cell.angle_alpha   90.00
_cell.angle_beta   90.00
_cell.angle_gamma   90.00
#
_symmetry.space_group_name_H-M   'P 1'
#
loop_
_entity.id
_entity.type
_entity.pdbx_description
1 polymer ?
#
loop_
_entity_poly.entity_id
_entity_poly.type
_entity_poly.pdbx_seq_one_letter_code
_entity_poly.pdbx_strand_id
1 'polypeptide(L)' 'MAGAEAEKLSGLSKYFNGTTMAGRANVAKATYAVIGLIIAYNVMKPKKK' A
#
# COMPACT_ATOMS: atom_id res chain seq x y z
N MET A 1 -5.90 29.87 -2.51
CA MET A 1 -6.36 29.63 -3.89
C MET A 1 -7.28 28.43 -3.89
N ALA A 2 -8.37 28.53 -4.68
CA ALA A 2 -9.21 27.48 -5.28
C ALA A 2 -9.22 26.11 -4.57
N GLY A 3 -10.35 25.65 -4.04
CA GLY A 3 -11.49 25.34 -4.89
C GLY A 3 -11.35 23.91 -5.38
N ALA A 4 -11.58 22.97 -4.48
CA ALA A 4 -11.99 21.62 -4.82
C ALA A 4 -12.79 21.16 -3.62
N GLU A 5 -14.07 20.86 -3.84
CA GLU A 5 -14.75 19.81 -3.09
C GLU A 5 -13.69 18.79 -2.66
N ALA A 6 -13.54 18.55 -1.36
CA ALA A 6 -12.72 17.45 -0.88
C ALA A 6 -13.32 16.19 -1.48
N GLU A 7 -12.87 15.81 -2.69
CA GLU A 7 -13.40 14.70 -3.45
C GLU A 7 -13.45 13.56 -2.46
N LYS A 8 -14.67 13.14 -2.13
CA LYS A 8 -14.93 12.19 -1.06
C LYS A 8 -14.10 10.97 -1.41
N LEU A 9 -12.95 10.80 -0.73
CA LEU A 9 -12.03 9.71 -1.03
C LEU A 9 -12.85 8.41 -0.98
N SER A 10 -12.96 7.76 -2.13
CA SER A 10 -13.91 6.66 -2.36
C SER A 10 -13.19 5.50 -3.01
N GLY A 11 -13.77 4.30 -2.89
CA GLY A 11 -13.11 3.08 -3.34
C GLY A 11 -11.73 2.89 -2.70
N LEU A 12 -10.72 2.61 -3.52
CA LEU A 12 -9.35 2.33 -3.06
C LEU A 12 -8.65 3.57 -2.49
N SER A 13 -8.91 4.76 -3.04
CA SER A 13 -8.27 6.00 -2.56
C SER A 13 -8.73 6.38 -1.15
N LYS A 14 -9.87 5.85 -0.67
CA LYS A 14 -10.28 5.97 0.73
C LYS A 14 -9.31 5.30 1.69
N TYR A 15 -8.79 4.14 1.31
CA TYR A 15 -7.96 3.30 2.17
C TYR A 15 -6.47 3.48 1.91
N PHE A 16 -6.08 3.85 0.69
CA PHE A 16 -4.70 4.04 0.28
C PHE A 16 -4.54 5.45 -0.28
N ASN A 17 -4.22 6.39 0.61
CA ASN A 17 -3.96 7.79 0.26
C ASN A 17 -2.82 8.35 1.12
N GLY A 18 -2.20 9.44 0.65
CA GLY A 18 -1.15 10.16 1.38
C GLY A 18 -1.66 11.25 2.32
N THR A 19 -2.96 11.52 2.33
CA THR A 19 -3.54 12.70 3.00
C THR A 19 -4.01 12.40 4.42
N THR A 20 -4.60 11.23 4.66
CA THR A 20 -5.07 10.80 5.98
C THR A 20 -4.05 9.90 6.69
N MET A 21 -4.04 9.92 8.02
CA MET A 21 -3.15 9.04 8.81
C MET A 21 -3.45 7.55 8.55
N ALA A 22 -4.73 7.20 8.42
CA ALA A 22 -5.16 5.84 8.09
C ALA A 22 -4.69 5.40 6.69
N GLY A 23 -4.84 6.29 5.69
CA GLY A 23 -4.35 6.06 4.34
C GLY A 23 -2.86 5.78 4.30
N ARG A 24 -2.07 6.63 4.96
CA ARG A 24 -0.61 6.49 5.05
C ARG A 24 -0.20 5.20 5.75
N ALA A 25 -0.89 4.83 6.83
CA ALA A 25 -0.64 3.58 7.55
C ALA A 25 -0.93 2.34 6.68
N ASN A 26 -2.01 2.34 5.91
CA ASN A 26 -2.35 1.22 5.03
C ASN A 26 -1.37 1.08 3.87
N VAL A 27 -0.93 2.19 3.27
CA VAL A 27 0.14 2.17 2.26
C VAL A 27 1.41 1.57 2.84
N ALA A 28 1.85 2.01 4.02
CA ALA A 28 3.03 1.45 4.68
C ALA A 28 2.89 -0.06 4.95
N LYS A 29 1.75 -0.50 5.49
CA LYS A 29 1.46 -1.92 5.71
C LYS A 29 1.53 -2.73 4.41
N ALA A 30 0.94 -2.22 3.33
CA ALA A 30 0.98 -2.86 2.03
C ALA A 30 2.43 -2.99 1.51
N THR A 31 3.23 -1.94 1.64
CA THR A 31 4.66 -1.97 1.27
C THR A 31 5.42 -3.05 2.03
N TYR A 32 5.29 -3.11 3.36
CA TYR A 32 5.97 -4.13 4.16
C TYR A 32 5.49 -5.54 3.85
N ALA A 33 4.18 -5.72 3.63
CA ALA A 33 3.63 -7.02 3.24
C ALA A 33 4.19 -7.49 1.89
N VAL A 34 4.23 -6.62 0.88
CA VAL A 34 4.78 -6.95 -0.44
C VAL A 34 6.26 -7.30 -0.35
N ILE A 35 7.06 -6.50 0.37
CA ILE A 35 8.49 -6.79 0.57
C ILE A 35 8.67 -8.14 1.27
N GLY A 36 7.91 -8.40 2.33
CA GLY A 36 7.94 -9.68 3.05
C GLY A 36 7.61 -10.86 2.13
N LEU A 37 6.59 -10.73 1.29
CA LEU A 37 6.21 -11.76 0.31
C LEU A 37 7.28 -11.97 -0.76
N ILE A 38 7.93 -10.91 -1.24
CA ILE A 38 9.04 -11.03 -2.20
C ILE A 38 10.21 -11.78 -1.58
N ILE A 39 10.57 -11.45 -0.34
CA ILE A 39 11.64 -12.13 0.39
C ILE A 39 11.27 -13.61 0.58
N ALA A 40 10.07 -13.88 1.09
CA ALA A 40 9.58 -15.24 1.29
C ALA A 40 9.58 -16.04 -0.02
N TYR A 41 9.11 -15.46 -1.12
CA TYR A 41 9.13 -16.08 -2.44
C TYR A 41 10.55 -16.45 -2.87
N ASN A 42 11.52 -15.55 -2.73
CA ASN A 42 12.90 -15.82 -3.11
C ASN A 42 13.59 -16.86 -2.23
N VAL A 43 13.27 -16.90 -0.92
CA VAL A 43 13.79 -17.90 0.01
C VAL A 43 13.18 -19.27 -0.25
N MET A 44 11.87 -19.33 -0.52
CA MET A 44 11.13 -20.57 -0.77
C MET A 44 11.31 -21.10 -2.20
N LYS A 45 11.85 -20.29 -3.12
CA LYS A 45 12.10 -20.70 -4.49
C LYS A 45 13.09 -21.87 -4.49
N PRO A 46 12.70 -23.07 -4.95
CA PRO A 46 13.60 -24.22 -4.95
C PRO A 46 14.78 -23.92 -5.87
N LYS A 47 16.00 -24.02 -5.33
CA LYS A 47 17.20 -24.02 -6.15
C LYS A 47 17.19 -25.34 -6.92
N LYS A 48 17.17 -25.27 -8.26
CA LYS A 48 17.34 -26.48 -9.10
C LYS A 48 18.62 -27.18 -8.65
N LYS A 49 18.54 -28.50 -8.46
CA LYS A 49 19.71 -29.37 -8.28
C LYS A 49 20.61 -29.29 -9.50
#